data_AF-A0A4Q3AEL8-F1
#
_entry.id   AF-A0A4Q3AEL8-F1
#
_cell.length_a   1.000
_cell.length_b   1.000
_cell.length_c   1.000
_cell.angle_alpha   90.00
_cell.angle_beta   90.00
_cell.angle_gamma   90.00
#
_symmetry.space_group_name_H-M   'P 1'
#
loop_
_entity.id
_entity.type
_entity.pdbx_description
1 polymer ?
#
loop_
_entity_poly.entity_id
_entity_poly.type
_entity_poly.pdbx_seq_one_letter_code
_entity_poly.pdbx_strand_id
1 'polypeptide(L)'
;MTTGFERDASEFSRGAKAVVVYPDTGGSSRDADARLEETAGLAMAIGVEVIEKVSFKLRQPKPGTLIGSGQVEALAETVRDR
;
A
#
# COMPACT_ATOMS: atom_id res chain seq x y z
N MET A 1 13.88 -7.54 22.80
CA MET A 1 13.02 -6.57 22.10
C MET A 1 13.19 -6.84 20.62
N THR A 2 12.21 -7.48 19.96
CA THR A 2 12.24 -7.71 18.51
C THR A 2 12.14 -6.36 17.80
N THR A 3 13.02 -6.11 16.83
CA THR A 3 13.12 -4.85 16.08
C THR A 3 11.95 -4.63 15.10
N GLY A 4 11.01 -5.58 15.02
CA GLY A 4 9.91 -5.58 14.05
C GLY A 4 10.32 -6.00 12.64
N PHE A 5 11.60 -6.33 12.44
CA PHE A 5 12.18 -6.75 11.15
C PHE A 5 12.49 -8.25 11.07
N GLU A 6 12.29 -9.00 12.16
CA GLU A 6 12.28 -10.47 12.15
C GLU A 6 10.93 -10.94 11.62
N ARG A 7 10.69 -10.75 10.32
CA ARG A 7 9.52 -11.31 9.65
C ARG A 7 9.90 -12.64 9.04
N ASP A 8 9.05 -13.64 9.24
CA ASP A 8 9.24 -14.95 8.65
C ASP A 8 9.14 -14.79 7.13
N ALA A 9 10.14 -15.25 6.36
CA ALA A 9 10.09 -15.12 4.90
C ALA A 9 8.89 -15.87 4.29
N SER A 10 8.30 -16.78 5.07
CA SER A 10 7.06 -17.49 4.76
C SER A 10 5.78 -16.70 5.03
N GLU A 11 5.84 -15.58 5.76
CA GLU A 11 4.71 -14.77 6.22
C GLU A 11 3.93 -14.12 5.05
N PHE A 12 4.59 -13.88 3.91
CA PHE A 12 3.97 -13.40 2.68
C PHE A 12 4.17 -14.40 1.55
N SER A 13 3.40 -15.48 1.61
CA SER A 13 3.34 -16.52 0.58
C SER A 13 2.63 -16.02 -0.69
N ARG A 14 2.82 -16.72 -1.82
CA ARG A 14 1.93 -16.54 -2.98
C ARG A 14 0.48 -16.72 -2.53
N GLY A 15 -0.38 -15.78 -2.91
CA GLY A 15 -1.79 -15.71 -2.48
C GLY A 15 -2.04 -14.80 -1.28
N ALA A 16 -1.01 -14.13 -0.74
CA ALA A 16 -1.23 -13.13 0.30
C ALA A 16 -2.10 -11.97 -0.23
N LYS A 17 -3.19 -11.66 0.48
CA LYS A 17 -4.05 -10.52 0.20
C LYS A 17 -3.36 -9.21 0.57
N ALA A 18 -3.42 -8.22 -0.31
CA ALA A 18 -2.82 -6.91 -0.08
C ALA A 18 -3.65 -5.77 -0.68
N VAL A 19 -3.56 -4.61 -0.04
CA VAL A 19 -4.03 -3.34 -0.60
C VAL A 19 -2.84 -2.58 -1.15
N VAL A 20 -2.94 -2.10 -2.39
CA VAL A 20 -1.93 -1.23 -3.01
C VAL A 20 -2.27 0.21 -2.67
N VAL A 21 -1.33 0.91 -2.02
CA VAL A 21 -1.49 2.30 -1.61
C VAL A 21 -0.48 3.17 -2.34
N TYR A 22 -0.97 4.14 -3.11
CA TYR A 22 -0.14 5.11 -3.81
C TYR A 22 -0.19 6.49 -3.14
N PRO A 23 0.90 6.93 -2.46
CA PRO A 23 1.00 8.29 -1.96
C PRO A 23 1.40 9.23 -3.10
N ASP A 24 0.42 9.94 -3.65
CA ASP A 24 0.63 10.91 -4.71
C ASP A 24 1.24 12.20 -4.16
N THR A 25 2.54 12.38 -4.42
CA THR A 25 3.33 13.55 -4.01
C THR A 25 3.19 14.74 -4.99
N GLY A 26 2.40 14.61 -6.05
CA GLY A 26 2.16 15.66 -7.06
C GLY A 26 3.34 15.92 -8.01
N GLY A 27 4.42 15.12 -7.94
CA GLY A 27 5.62 15.29 -8.76
C GLY A 27 5.68 14.43 -10.03
N SER A 28 4.70 13.55 -10.27
CA SER A 28 4.70 12.68 -11.45
C SER A 28 3.86 13.25 -12.59
N SER A 29 4.37 13.17 -13.82
CA SER A 29 3.61 13.50 -15.04
C SER A 29 2.61 12.43 -15.44
N ARG A 30 2.69 11.23 -14.84
CA ARG A 30 1.75 10.13 -15.06
C ARG A 30 0.56 10.25 -14.11
N ASP A 31 -0.60 9.87 -14.62
CA ASP A 31 -1.84 9.77 -13.84
C ASP A 31 -1.69 8.77 -12.68
N ALA A 32 -2.29 9.10 -11.53
CA ALA A 32 -2.26 8.28 -10.32
C ALA A 32 -2.90 6.91 -10.57
N ASP A 33 -3.93 6.85 -11.40
CA ASP A 33 -4.61 5.61 -11.76
C ASP A 33 -3.69 4.69 -12.57
N ALA A 34 -2.94 5.23 -13.52
CA ALA A 34 -1.97 4.46 -14.29
C ALA A 34 -0.85 3.88 -13.41
N ARG A 35 -0.38 4.65 -12.40
CA ARG A 35 0.60 4.17 -11.41
C ARG A 35 0.04 3.05 -10.55
N LEU A 36 -1.22 3.17 -10.12
CA LEU A 36 -1.90 2.14 -9.34
C LEU A 36 -2.04 0.84 -10.15
N GLU A 37 -2.47 0.93 -11.41
CA GLU A 37 -2.61 -0.26 -12.27
C GLU A 37 -1.27 -0.95 -12.52
N GLU A 38 -0.22 -0.18 -12.85
CA GLU A 38 1.12 -0.71 -13.04
C GLU A 38 1.61 -1.44 -11.78
N THR A 39 1.46 -0.80 -10.61
CA THR A 39 1.90 -1.37 -9.33
C THR A 39 1.10 -2.63 -8.96
N ALA A 40 -0.21 -2.64 -9.21
CA ALA A 40 -1.05 -3.82 -8.98
C ALA A 40 -0.66 -4.97 -9.90
N GLY A 41 -0.39 -4.71 -11.18
CA GLY A 41 0.12 -5.71 -12.12
C GLY A 41 1.44 -6.33 -11.66
N LEU A 42 2.36 -5.50 -11.17
CA LEU A 42 3.64 -5.96 -10.63
C LEU A 42 3.46 -6.82 -9.37
N ALA A 43 2.57 -6.44 -8.46
CA ALA A 43 2.26 -7.22 -7.26
C ALA A 43 1.64 -8.59 -7.61
N MET A 44 0.69 -8.61 -8.54
CA MET A 44 0.09 -9.87 -9.03
C MET A 44 1.12 -10.77 -9.72
N ALA A 45 2.06 -10.20 -10.47
CA ALA A 45 3.12 -10.96 -11.15
C ALA A 45 4.02 -11.72 -10.17
N ILE A 46 4.24 -11.19 -8.97
CA ILE A 46 4.99 -11.87 -7.89
C ILE A 46 4.10 -12.75 -7.00
N GLY A 47 2.81 -12.84 -7.30
CA GLY A 47 1.85 -13.73 -6.65
C GLY A 47 1.14 -13.13 -5.44
N VAL A 48 1.05 -11.81 -5.32
CA VAL A 48 0.21 -11.13 -4.32
C VAL A 48 -1.22 -10.98 -4.87
N GLU A 49 -2.22 -11.26 -4.05
CA GLU A 49 -3.63 -11.00 -4.38
C GLU A 49 -3.97 -9.54 -4.03
N VAL A 50 -4.08 -8.68 -5.05
CA VAL A 50 -4.46 -7.27 -4.84
C VAL A 50 -5.97 -7.17 -4.67
N ILE A 51 -6.42 -6.90 -3.44
CA ILE A 51 -7.85 -6.82 -3.08
C ILE A 51 -8.42 -5.39 -3.15
N GLU A 52 -7.55 -4.38 -3.15
CA GLU A 52 -7.94 -2.97 -3.24
C GLU A 52 -6.77 -2.10 -3.74
N LYS A 53 -7.09 -0.98 -4.40
CA LYS A 53 -6.14 0.03 -4.90
C LYS A 53 -6.58 1.42 -4.45
N VAL A 54 -5.74 2.13 -3.70
CA VAL A 54 -6.09 3.45 -3.16
C VAL A 54 -4.98 4.45 -3.45
N SER A 55 -5.33 5.65 -3.93
CA SER A 55 -4.42 6.78 -4.00
C SER A 55 -4.74 7.80 -2.90
N PHE A 56 -3.70 8.34 -2.28
CA PHE A 56 -3.81 9.43 -1.31
C PHE A 56 -2.94 10.59 -1.75
N LYS A 57 -3.50 11.80 -1.79
CA LYS A 57 -2.70 13.02 -1.99
C LYS A 57 -1.80 13.23 -0.76
N LEU A 58 -0.50 13.16 -0.96
CA LEU A 58 0.50 13.37 0.08
C LEU A 58 0.97 14.82 0.08
N ARG A 59 0.35 15.65 0.93
CA ARG A 59 0.76 17.07 1.09
C ARG A 59 2.11 17.21 1.77
N GLN A 60 2.35 16.40 2.80
CA GLN A 60 3.61 16.39 3.57
C GLN A 60 3.80 15.00 4.19
N PRO A 61 4.97 14.36 3.99
CA PRO A 61 5.32 13.11 4.66
C PRO A 61 5.25 13.23 6.19
N LYS A 62 4.60 12.27 6.85
CA LYS A 62 4.58 12.17 8.32
C LYS A 62 5.54 11.09 8.80
N PRO A 63 6.48 11.38 9.72
CA PRO A 63 7.35 10.35 10.29
C PRO A 63 6.54 9.18 10.86
N GLY A 64 7.03 7.95 10.66
CA GLY A 64 6.41 6.72 11.15
C GLY A 64 5.22 6.19 10.32
N THR A 65 4.50 7.04 9.59
CA THR A 65 3.29 6.61 8.83
C THR A 65 3.31 6.97 7.35
N LEU A 66 4.19 7.88 6.92
CA LEU A 66 4.23 8.53 5.60
C LEU A 66 2.96 9.36 5.29
N ILE A 67 1.79 8.74 5.30
CA ILE A 67 0.48 9.29 4.93
C ILE A 67 -0.27 9.97 6.10
N GLY A 68 0.20 9.79 7.34
CA GLY A 68 -0.45 10.35 8.53
C GLY A 68 -1.54 9.46 9.10
N SER A 69 -1.81 9.61 10.40
CA SER A 69 -2.68 8.70 11.17
C SER A 69 -4.11 8.61 10.62
N GLY A 70 -4.72 9.72 10.23
CA GLY A 70 -6.09 9.71 9.69
C GLY A 70 -6.24 8.91 8.38
N GLN A 71 -5.23 8.96 7.49
CA GLN A 71 -5.23 8.15 6.27
C GLN A 71 -4.97 6.67 6.58
N VAL A 72 -4.16 6.38 7.60
CA VAL A 72 -3.97 5.01 8.10
C VAL A 72 -5.25 4.44 8.70
N GLU A 73 -5.98 5.23 9.50
CA GLU A 73 -7.26 4.82 10.10
C GLU A 73 -8.32 4.54 9.03
N ALA A 74 -8.46 5.43 8.03
CA ALA A 74 -9.35 5.20 6.90
C ALA A 74 -8.99 3.94 6.11
N LEU A 75 -7.69 3.69 5.89
CA LEU A 75 -7.23 2.46 5.23
C LEU A 75 -7.56 1.21 6.08
N ALA A 76 -7.43 1.30 7.40
CA ALA A 76 -7.76 0.18 8.29
C ALA A 76 -9.26 -0.14 8.28
N GLU A 77 -10.13 0.85 8.09
CA GLU A 77 -11.57 0.62 7.84
C GLU A 77 -11.79 -0.10 6.51
N THR A 78 -11.21 0.40 5.42
CA THR A 78 -11.30 -0.26 4.10
C THR A 78 -10.84 -1.73 4.15
N VAL A 79 -9.76 -2.02 4.87
CA VAL A 79 -9.23 -3.40 5.00
C VAL A 79 -10.16 -4.29 5.82
N ARG A 80 -10.83 -3.76 6.85
CA ARG A 80 -11.76 -4.55 7.69
C ARG A 80 -12.99 -5.04 6.93
N ASP A 81 -13.39 -4.33 5.88
CA ASP A 81 -14.59 -4.64 5.08
C ASP A 81 -14.30 -5.61 3.91
N ARG A 82 -13.09 -6.17 3.80
CA ARG A 82 -12.61 -7.01 2.67
C ARG A 82 -12.19 -8.41 3.13
#